data_AF-A0A848YFJ5-F1
#
_entry.id   AF-A0A848YFJ5-F1
#
_cell.length_a   1.000
_cell.length_b   1.000
_cell.length_c   1.000
_cell.angle_alpha   90.00
_cell.angle_beta   90.00
_cell.angle_gamma   90.00
#
_symmetry.space_group_name_H-M   'P 1'
#
loop_
_entity.id
_entity.type
_entity.pdbx_description
1 polymer ?
#
loop_
_entity_poly.entity_id
_entity_poly.type
_entity_poly.pdbx_seq_one_letter_code
_entity_poly.pdbx_strand_id
1 'polypeptide(L)'
;MKKLGCLVAALTALLLAGLLAIGSFMGEATIVEDTAFIIPAGSSLTAVANKLEEQGLISSADGFLLNAKLFGGGDAIQAGEFELTAEMSQADILSA
;
A
#
# COMPACT_ATOMS: atom_id res chain seq x y z
N MET A 1 -35.81 -20.36 12.19
CA MET A 1 -34.72 -19.83 13.04
C MET A 1 -33.32 -20.29 12.60
N LYS A 2 -33.10 -21.58 12.30
CA LYS A 2 -31.77 -22.09 11.83
C LYS A 2 -31.27 -21.48 10.51
N LYS A 3 -32.18 -21.25 9.55
CA LYS A 3 -31.88 -20.66 8.22
C LYS A 3 -31.34 -19.23 8.31
N LEU A 4 -31.94 -18.41 9.19
CA LEU A 4 -31.53 -17.02 9.43
C LEU A 4 -30.16 -16.97 10.12
N GLY A 5 -29.91 -17.86 11.09
CA GLY A 5 -28.59 -17.97 11.74
C GLY A 5 -27.48 -18.35 10.75
N CYS A 6 -27.73 -19.29 9.83
CA CYS A 6 -26.78 -19.63 8.77
C CYS A 6 -26.55 -18.46 7.78
N LEU A 7 -27.59 -17.70 7.45
CA LEU A 7 -27.47 -16.54 6.56
C LEU A 7 -26.63 -15.43 7.18
N VAL A 8 -26.88 -15.11 8.46
CA VAL A 8 -26.09 -14.10 9.20
C VAL A 8 -24.63 -14.57 9.34
N ALA A 9 -24.41 -15.83 9.70
CA ALA A 9 -23.06 -16.39 9.83
C ALA A 9 -22.28 -16.36 8.50
N ALA A 10 -22.95 -16.71 7.38
CA ALA A 10 -22.35 -16.66 6.06
C ALA A 10 -22.00 -15.23 5.65
N LEU A 11 -22.90 -14.26 5.90
CA LEU A 11 -22.64 -12.84 5.62
C LEU A 11 -21.48 -12.30 6.46
N THR A 12 -21.40 -12.63 7.75
CA THR A 12 -20.27 -12.21 8.60
C THR A 12 -18.95 -12.84 8.17
N ALA A 13 -18.96 -14.12 7.75
CA ALA A 13 -17.76 -14.79 7.25
C ALA A 13 -17.28 -14.14 5.93
N LEU A 14 -18.21 -13.77 5.05
CA LEU A 14 -17.91 -13.08 3.80
C LEU A 14 -17.35 -11.67 4.05
N LEU A 15 -17.90 -10.95 5.04
CA LEU A 15 -17.42 -9.64 5.43
C LEU A 15 -16.00 -9.70 6.02
N LEU A 16 -15.73 -10.67 6.90
CA LEU A 16 -14.39 -10.89 7.46
C LEU A 16 -13.39 -11.29 6.37
N ALA A 17 -13.77 -12.21 5.47
CA ALA A 17 -12.91 -12.60 4.36
C ALA A 17 -12.60 -11.41 3.43
N GLY A 18 -13.59 -10.55 3.17
CA GLY A 18 -13.39 -9.29 2.44
C GLY A 18 -12.41 -8.36 3.13
N LEU A 19 -12.57 -8.11 4.43
CA LEU A 19 -11.66 -7.26 5.23
C LEU A 19 -10.22 -7.76 5.21
N LEU A 20 -10.00 -9.06 5.39
CA LEU A 20 -8.67 -9.67 5.36
C LEU A 20 -8.03 -9.62 3.96
N ALA A 21 -8.82 -9.83 2.91
CA ALA A 21 -8.35 -9.74 1.53
C ALA A 21 -7.95 -8.31 1.16
N ILE A 22 -8.70 -7.30 1.61
CA ILE A 22 -8.37 -5.89 1.38
C ILE A 22 -7.04 -5.54 2.04
N GLY A 23 -6.82 -5.93 3.31
CA GLY A 23 -5.56 -5.69 4.01
C GLY A 23 -4.36 -6.34 3.32
N SER A 24 -4.52 -7.58 2.87
CA SER A 24 -3.45 -8.31 2.17
C SER A 24 -3.11 -7.72 0.80
N PHE A 25 -4.08 -7.09 0.13
CA PHE A 25 -3.91 -6.53 -1.21
C PHE A 25 -3.42 -5.08 -1.21
N MET A 26 -3.73 -4.32 -0.15
CA MET A 26 -3.29 -2.93 0.01
C MET A 26 -1.78 -2.84 0.28
N GLY A 27 -1.21 -3.90 0.85
CA GLY A 27 0.18 -3.94 1.30
C GLY A 27 0.43 -3.05 2.52
N GLU A 28 1.58 -3.23 3.14
CA GLU A 28 2.06 -2.48 4.29
C GLU A 28 3.41 -1.83 3.96
N ALA A 29 3.77 -0.78 4.69
CA ALA A 29 5.12 -0.23 4.65
C ALA A 29 5.95 -0.96 5.71
N THR A 30 7.14 -1.43 5.32
CA THR A 30 8.01 -2.27 6.15
C THR A 30 9.34 -1.56 6.40
N ILE A 31 9.30 -0.25 6.62
CA ILE A 31 10.49 0.56 6.88
C ILE A 31 10.89 0.34 8.35
N VAL A 32 11.96 -0.44 8.54
CA VAL A 32 12.48 -0.78 9.88
C VAL A 32 13.49 0.27 10.37
N GLU A 33 14.18 0.95 9.45
CA GLU A 33 15.22 1.93 9.73
C GLU A 33 15.10 3.12 8.77
N ASP A 34 15.44 4.31 9.25
CA ASP A 34 15.40 5.55 8.46
C ASP A 34 16.30 5.39 7.21
N THR A 35 15.68 5.46 6.04
CA THR A 35 16.31 5.15 4.76
C THR A 35 16.15 6.29 3.79
N ALA A 36 17.26 6.86 3.33
CA ALA A 36 17.26 7.80 2.23
C ALA A 36 16.94 7.07 0.91
N PHE A 37 15.86 7.49 0.26
CA PHE A 37 15.40 6.92 -1.00
C PHE A 37 15.40 7.99 -2.10
N ILE A 38 16.07 7.67 -3.21
CA ILE A 38 16.22 8.58 -4.35
C ILE A 38 15.30 8.13 -5.48
N ILE A 39 14.44 9.05 -5.92
CA ILE A 39 13.58 8.91 -7.10
C ILE A 39 14.22 9.66 -8.27
N PRO A 40 14.77 8.94 -9.28
CA PRO A 40 15.34 9.56 -10.46
C PRO A 40 14.29 10.36 -11.25
N ALA A 41 14.70 11.51 -11.81
CA ALA A 41 13.87 12.30 -12.70
C ALA A 41 13.37 11.47 -13.89
N GLY A 42 12.07 11.55 -14.18
CA GLY A 42 11.43 10.79 -15.25
C GLY A 42 11.10 9.33 -14.89
N SER A 43 11.31 8.90 -13.64
CA SER A 43 10.83 7.58 -13.17
C SER A 43 9.31 7.53 -13.21
N SER A 44 8.77 6.41 -13.69
CA SER A 44 7.35 6.14 -13.55
C SER A 44 7.03 5.72 -12.12
N LEU A 45 5.81 6.00 -11.67
CA LEU A 45 5.31 5.53 -10.37
C LEU A 45 5.46 4.01 -10.20
N THR A 46 5.26 3.23 -11.28
CA THR A 46 5.49 1.78 -11.29
C THR A 46 6.95 1.41 -11.04
N ALA A 47 7.90 2.12 -11.65
CA ALA A 47 9.32 1.86 -11.41
C ALA A 47 9.73 2.18 -9.96
N VAL A 48 9.16 3.24 -9.38
CA VAL A 48 9.38 3.60 -7.98
C VAL A 48 8.81 2.54 -7.05
N ALA A 49 7.55 2.12 -7.26
CA ALA A 49 6.89 1.09 -6.46
C ALA A 49 7.67 -0.23 -6.44
N ASN A 50 8.11 -0.71 -7.62
CA ASN A 50 8.91 -1.93 -7.71
C ASN A 50 10.24 -1.80 -6.95
N LYS A 51 10.91 -0.65 -7.05
CA LYS A 51 12.17 -0.42 -6.34
C LYS A 51 11.98 -0.36 -4.81
N LEU A 52 10.87 0.21 -4.34
CA LEU A 52 10.52 0.21 -2.92
C LEU A 52 10.27 -1.22 -2.41
N GLU A 53 9.61 -2.06 -3.21
CA GLU A 53 9.35 -3.47 -2.87
C GLU A 53 10.63 -4.30 -2.88
N GLU A 54 11.49 -4.13 -3.89
CA GLU A 54 12.80 -4.80 -3.99
C GLU A 54 13.72 -4.47 -2.81
N GLN A 55 13.63 -3.24 -2.29
CA GLN A 55 14.37 -2.81 -1.10
C GLN A 55 13.67 -3.21 0.21
N GLY A 56 12.51 -3.86 0.14
CA GLY A 56 11.74 -4.28 1.31
C GLY A 56 11.11 -3.12 2.09
N LEU A 57 11.02 -1.93 1.50
CA LEU A 57 10.43 -0.74 2.12
C LEU A 57 8.90 -0.79 2.07
N ILE A 58 8.34 -1.52 1.11
CA ILE A 58 6.92 -1.85 1.03
C ILE A 58 6.74 -3.36 0.82
N SER A 59 5.61 -3.90 1.26
CA SER A 59 5.31 -5.33 1.10
C SER A 59 4.75 -5.69 -0.27
N SER A 60 4.19 -4.72 -1.00
CA SER A 60 3.60 -4.93 -2.33
C SER A 60 3.65 -3.68 -3.21
N ALA A 61 4.29 -3.78 -4.36
CA ALA A 61 4.31 -2.70 -5.36
C ALA A 61 2.91 -2.43 -5.94
N ASP A 62 2.13 -3.47 -6.22
CA ASP A 62 0.77 -3.34 -6.74
C ASP A 62 -0.18 -2.67 -5.73
N GLY A 63 -0.03 -3.01 -4.44
CA GLY A 63 -0.76 -2.35 -3.35
C GLY A 63 -0.44 -0.85 -3.27
N PHE A 64 0.83 -0.50 -3.39
CA PHE A 64 1.26 0.91 -3.42
C PHE A 64 0.72 1.66 -4.64
N LEU A 65 0.72 1.04 -5.82
CA LEU A 65 0.13 1.62 -7.02
C LEU A 65 -1.39 1.83 -6.91
N LEU A 66 -2.08 0.90 -6.25
CA LEU A 66 -3.50 1.03 -5.98
C LEU A 66 -3.77 2.19 -5.02
N ASN A 67 -3.00 2.30 -3.93
CA ASN A 67 -3.07 3.43 -3.01
C ASN A 67 -2.80 4.75 -3.72
N ALA A 68 -1.78 4.83 -4.56
CA ALA A 68 -1.47 6.02 -5.33
C ALA A 68 -2.62 6.43 -6.25
N LYS A 69 -3.29 5.46 -6.90
CA LYS A 69 -4.47 5.73 -7.74
C LYS A 69 -5.70 6.20 -6.95
N LEU A 70 -5.86 5.71 -5.72
CA LEU A 70 -7.00 6.03 -4.87
C LEU A 70 -6.81 7.35 -4.11
N PHE A 71 -5.58 7.63 -3.66
CA PHE A 71 -5.27 8.71 -2.71
C PHE A 71 -4.28 9.75 -3.25
N GLY A 72 -3.39 9.39 -4.17
CA GLY A 72 -2.30 10.26 -4.65
C GLY A 72 -2.71 11.32 -5.68
N GLY A 73 -3.95 11.31 -6.15
CA GLY A 73 -4.38 12.16 -7.26
C GLY A 73 -3.70 11.76 -8.57
N GLY A 74 -4.21 12.22 -9.71
CA GLY A 74 -3.63 11.89 -11.03
C GLY A 74 -2.28 12.58 -11.32
N ASP A 75 -1.63 13.11 -10.28
CA ASP A 75 -0.40 13.90 -10.40
C ASP A 75 0.81 12.98 -10.66
N ALA A 76 1.78 13.52 -11.37
CA ALA A 76 3.02 12.81 -11.65
C ALA A 76 3.82 12.61 -10.35
N ILE A 77 4.53 11.48 -10.24
CA ILE A 77 5.46 11.20 -9.14
C ILE A 77 6.52 12.31 -9.07
N GLN A 78 6.79 12.77 -7.85
CA GLN A 78 7.84 13.74 -7.62
C GLN A 78 9.21 13.06 -7.64
N ALA A 79 10.13 13.65 -8.41
CA ALA A 79 11.53 13.23 -8.41
C ALA A 79 12.31 14.03 -7.37
N GLY A 80 13.18 13.36 -6.63
CA GLY A 80 13.88 13.95 -5.50
C GLY A 80 14.52 12.92 -4.58
N GLU A 81 15.12 13.42 -3.51
CA GLU A 81 15.60 12.61 -2.40
C GLU A 81 14.57 12.70 -1.27
N PHE A 82 14.09 11.55 -0.82
CA PHE A 82 13.09 11.42 0.23
C PHE A 82 13.68 10.62 1.37
N GLU A 83 13.49 11.09 2.59
CA GLU A 83 13.85 10.34 3.79
C GLU A 83 12.62 9.55 4.24
N LEU A 84 12.73 8.23 4.17
CA LEU A 84 11.68 7.33 4.63
C LEU A 84 11.98 6.98 6.08
N THR A 85 11.17 7.47 7.02
CA THR A 85 11.37 7.18 8.44
C THR A 85 10.77 5.83 8.81
N ALA A 86 11.31 5.22 9.87
CA ALA A 86 10.65 4.08 10.51
C ALA A 86 9.19 4.45 10.86
N GLU A 87 8.29 3.47 10.72
CA GLU A 87 6.84 3.62 10.99
C GLU A 87 6.05 4.47 9.97
N MET A 88 6.65 5.02 8.91
CA MET A 88 5.86 5.64 7.82
C MET A 88 4.93 4.62 7.18
N SER A 89 3.67 5.00 6.99
CA SER A 89 2.70 4.20 6.22
C SER A 89 2.88 4.45 4.72
N GLN A 90 2.36 3.56 3.86
CA GLN A 90 2.37 3.78 2.40
C GLN A 90 1.68 5.10 2.00
N ALA A 91 0.67 5.54 2.75
CA ALA A 91 0.02 6.82 2.52
C ALA A 91 0.94 8.01 2.84
N ASP A 92 1.74 7.90 3.90
CA ASP A 92 2.73 8.92 4.26
C ASP A 92 3.80 9.03 3.17
N ILE A 93 4.30 7.90 2.66
CA ILE A 93 5.27 7.82 1.55
C ILE A 93 4.73 8.50 0.29
N LEU A 94 3.43 8.38 0.01
CA LEU A 94 2.78 9.02 -1.15
C LEU A 94 2.60 10.52 -1.00
N SER A 95 2.59 11.04 0.23
CA SER A 95 2.34 12.45 0.54
C SER A 95 3.60 13.26 0.85
N ALA A 96 4.74 12.58 1.01
CA ALA A 96 6.06 13.18 1.15
C ALA A 96 6.50 13.86 -0.15
#